data_AF-A0A7S2IKI6-F1
#
_entry.id   AF-A0A7S2IKI6-F1
#
_cell.length_a   1.000
_cell.length_b   1.000
_cell.length_c   1.000
_cell.angle_alpha   90.00
_cell.angle_beta   90.00
_cell.angle_gamma   90.00
#
_symmetry.space_group_name_H-M   'P 1'
#
loop_
_entity.id
_entity.type
_entity.pdbx_description
1 polymer ?
#
loop_
_entity_poly.entity_id
_entity_poly.type
_entity_poly.pdbx_seq_one_letter_code
_entity_poly.pdbx_strand_id
1 'polypeptide(L)'
;CLDPLGRYTFSSGLGVNGTSDYTECEAFPKYNLSRHDSAGVLLTDYPDDTHYYQWPQWRRPNLGSFDTVASGMLVLFEIAASEGWPDVLYTAMDTDPERRYMQVIEESNQNGVAGAGLVISWIIFGRLVLLNMVVALVLWEYSKLAGEENGSAFMTEEQTQWVRLQEMVLGIRTSKELVRPSSEWRGKLFDLVQDKRFEYSVLCVIMLNMGTMAMFIYDPSWDGIEAYSKVLSAFNIVFMMLYLIEA
;
A
#
# COMPACT_ATOMS: atom_id res chain seq x y z
N CYS A 1 -12.86 28.29 -21.82
CA CYS A 1 -12.47 29.71 -21.67
C CYS A 1 -12.78 30.09 -20.22
N LEU A 2 -11.85 30.61 -19.41
CA LEU A 2 -11.10 31.84 -19.65
C LEU A 2 -9.73 31.97 -19.01
N ASP A 3 -8.93 32.85 -19.62
CA ASP A 3 -7.69 33.42 -19.09
C ASP A 3 -7.99 34.72 -18.32
N PRO A 4 -7.37 34.96 -17.15
CA PRO A 4 -7.81 35.95 -16.19
C PRO A 4 -7.27 37.38 -16.38
N LEU A 5 -6.44 37.71 -17.38
CA LEU A 5 -5.80 39.05 -17.44
C LEU A 5 -5.85 39.77 -18.80
N GLY A 6 -6.93 39.56 -19.55
CA GLY A 6 -7.58 40.64 -20.31
C GLY A 6 -6.73 41.49 -21.25
N ARG A 7 -5.99 40.89 -22.21
CA ARG A 7 -5.50 41.63 -23.40
C ARG A 7 -5.53 40.81 -24.71
N TYR A 8 -6.46 41.22 -25.58
CA TYR A 8 -6.57 41.06 -27.04
C TYR A 8 -6.93 39.68 -27.68
N THR A 9 -8.21 39.60 -28.09
CA THR A 9 -8.82 39.09 -29.35
C THR A 9 -8.24 37.87 -30.09
N PHE A 10 -9.02 36.76 -30.17
CA PHE A 10 -9.64 36.34 -31.46
C PHE A 10 -10.79 35.32 -31.30
N SER A 11 -11.91 35.66 -31.98
CA SER A 11 -13.05 34.89 -32.51
C SER A 11 -13.56 33.62 -31.81
N SER A 12 -14.63 33.80 -31.04
CA SER A 12 -15.64 32.80 -30.66
C SER A 12 -16.39 32.22 -31.87
N GLY A 13 -16.57 30.90 -31.92
CA GLY A 13 -17.71 30.32 -32.66
C GLY A 13 -19.01 30.79 -32.00
N LEU A 14 -19.94 31.30 -32.80
CA LEU A 14 -21.25 31.75 -32.33
C LEU A 14 -22.16 30.53 -32.11
N GLY A 15 -22.72 30.40 -30.92
CA GLY A 15 -23.83 29.49 -30.68
C GLY A 15 -25.09 29.94 -31.44
N VAL A 16 -26.05 29.04 -31.63
CA VAL A 16 -27.26 29.21 -32.45
C VAL A 16 -28.13 30.43 -32.03
N ASN A 17 -27.95 30.93 -30.80
CA ASN A 17 -28.65 32.10 -30.25
C ASN A 17 -27.82 33.40 -30.29
N GLY A 18 -26.64 33.41 -30.92
CA GLY A 18 -25.76 34.57 -31.01
C GLY A 18 -24.99 34.91 -29.72
N THR A 19 -25.10 34.09 -28.69
CA THR A 19 -24.30 34.17 -27.45
C THR A 19 -22.98 33.40 -27.61
N SER A 20 -21.91 33.90 -26.99
CA SER A 20 -20.60 33.25 -27.01
C SER A 20 -20.47 32.20 -25.91
N ASP A 21 -19.73 31.11 -26.15
CA ASP A 21 -19.44 30.08 -25.13
C ASP A 21 -18.74 30.65 -23.87
N TYR A 22 -18.12 31.83 -23.99
CA TYR A 22 -17.57 32.61 -22.87
C TYR A 22 -18.66 33.02 -21.89
N THR A 23 -19.75 33.62 -22.39
CA THR A 23 -20.80 34.26 -21.58
C THR A 23 -21.64 33.28 -20.79
N GLU A 24 -21.69 32.01 -21.21
CA GLU A 24 -22.37 30.94 -20.50
C GLU A 24 -21.54 30.40 -19.32
N CYS A 25 -20.21 30.45 -19.43
CA CYS A 25 -19.30 29.81 -18.49
C CYS A 25 -19.04 30.64 -17.22
N GLU A 26 -19.15 31.97 -17.27
CA GLU A 26 -18.91 32.86 -16.12
C GLU A 26 -20.08 32.99 -15.13
N ALA A 27 -21.27 32.50 -15.47
CA ALA A 27 -22.47 32.69 -14.65
C ALA A 27 -22.56 31.76 -13.40
N PHE A 28 -21.58 30.87 -13.19
CA PHE A 28 -21.64 29.86 -12.12
C PHE A 28 -20.76 30.20 -10.89
N PRO A 29 -21.24 29.94 -9.66
CA PRO A 29 -20.64 30.39 -8.39
C PRO A 29 -19.34 29.65 -7.96
N LYS A 30 -18.60 29.05 -8.90
CA LYS A 30 -17.68 27.92 -8.69
C LYS A 30 -16.19 28.27 -8.88
N TYR A 31 -15.67 29.28 -8.19
CA TYR A 31 -14.25 29.68 -8.28
C TYR A 31 -13.38 29.29 -7.06
N ASN A 32 -13.78 28.28 -6.28
CA ASN A 32 -12.97 27.74 -5.19
C ASN A 32 -12.22 26.48 -5.69
N LEU A 33 -10.90 26.54 -5.90
CA LEU A 33 -10.16 25.67 -6.84
C LEU A 33 -9.15 24.70 -6.19
N SER A 34 -9.38 23.40 -6.34
CA SER A 34 -8.47 22.27 -6.09
C SER A 34 -7.71 21.82 -7.36
N ARG A 35 -7.05 22.74 -8.07
CA ARG A 35 -6.45 22.47 -9.39
C ARG A 35 -4.95 22.16 -9.32
N HIS A 36 -4.47 21.35 -10.25
CA HIS A 36 -3.04 21.01 -10.44
C HIS A 36 -2.55 21.40 -11.85
N ASP A 37 -1.25 21.68 -12.00
CA ASP A 37 -0.61 22.02 -13.29
C ASP A 37 -0.30 20.78 -14.17
N SER A 38 0.31 21.01 -15.34
CA SER A 38 0.75 19.94 -16.25
C SER A 38 1.85 19.03 -15.68
N ALA A 39 2.48 19.42 -14.58
CA ALA A 39 3.43 18.64 -13.80
C ALA A 39 2.79 18.00 -12.55
N GLY A 40 1.48 18.20 -12.31
CA GLY A 40 0.73 17.62 -11.21
C GLY A 40 0.82 18.40 -9.88
N VAL A 41 1.28 19.65 -9.87
CA VAL A 41 1.42 20.48 -8.67
C VAL A 41 0.18 21.32 -8.41
N LEU A 42 -0.33 21.33 -7.17
CA LEU A 42 -1.50 22.11 -6.76
C LEU A 42 -1.24 23.62 -6.90
N LEU A 43 -2.20 24.36 -7.46
CA LEU A 43 -2.01 25.80 -7.72
C LEU A 43 -1.89 26.65 -6.45
N THR A 44 -2.23 26.12 -5.27
CA THR A 44 -1.99 26.77 -3.97
C THR A 44 -0.53 26.71 -3.52
N ASP A 45 0.26 25.79 -4.09
CA ASP A 45 1.61 25.49 -3.64
C ASP A 45 2.68 26.25 -4.46
N TYR A 46 2.23 27.03 -5.45
CA TYR A 46 3.11 27.90 -6.22
C TYR A 46 3.38 29.21 -5.47
N PRO A 47 4.62 29.70 -5.44
CA PRO A 47 4.92 31.01 -4.86
C PRO A 47 4.18 32.13 -5.63
N ASP A 48 3.49 33.00 -4.88
CA ASP A 48 2.56 34.04 -5.36
C ASP A 48 3.09 34.97 -6.47
N ASP A 49 4.41 35.04 -6.66
CA ASP A 49 5.09 36.00 -7.53
C ASP A 49 5.22 35.56 -9.00
N THR A 50 4.68 34.40 -9.40
CA THR A 50 4.77 33.94 -10.80
C THR A 50 3.40 33.85 -11.47
N HIS A 51 3.07 34.87 -12.28
CA HIS A 51 1.86 34.86 -13.10
C HIS A 51 2.03 33.92 -14.30
N TYR A 52 1.61 32.66 -14.15
CA TYR A 52 1.41 31.76 -15.27
C TYR A 52 -0.04 31.80 -15.74
N TYR A 53 -0.23 32.08 -17.03
CA TYR A 53 -1.52 31.98 -17.69
C TYR A 53 -1.65 30.60 -18.33
N GLN A 54 -2.56 29.78 -17.83
CA GLN A 54 -2.99 28.57 -18.52
C GLN A 54 -4.49 28.66 -18.82
N TRP A 55 -4.81 28.54 -20.10
CA TRP A 55 -6.19 28.49 -20.57
C TRP A 55 -6.87 27.24 -20.04
N PRO A 56 -8.08 27.33 -19.42
CA PRO A 56 -8.78 26.16 -18.93
C PRO A 56 -9.08 25.21 -20.09
N GLN A 57 -8.59 23.98 -19.96
CA GLN A 57 -8.80 22.90 -20.91
C GLN A 57 -9.82 21.91 -20.36
N TRP A 58 -10.65 21.39 -21.26
CA TRP A 58 -11.42 20.18 -20.97
C TRP A 58 -10.47 18.99 -20.92
N ARG A 59 -10.40 18.33 -19.75
CA ARG A 59 -9.62 17.11 -19.58
C ARG A 59 -10.55 15.93 -19.32
N ARG A 60 -10.25 14.81 -19.98
CA ARG A 60 -10.85 13.52 -19.64
C ARG A 60 -10.28 13.02 -18.30
N PRO A 61 -11.01 12.19 -17.55
CA PRO A 61 -10.46 11.55 -16.36
C PRO A 61 -9.22 10.72 -16.71
N ASN A 62 -8.21 10.77 -15.85
CA ASN A 62 -6.91 10.13 -16.12
C ASN A 62 -6.99 8.59 -16.11
N LEU A 63 -7.88 8.01 -15.30
CA LEU A 63 -8.07 6.57 -15.15
C LEU A 63 -8.99 5.96 -16.22
N GLY A 64 -9.46 6.76 -17.18
CA GLY A 64 -10.32 6.29 -18.26
C GLY A 64 -11.77 6.74 -18.13
N SER A 65 -12.62 6.20 -19.01
CA SER A 65 -14.01 6.65 -19.17
C SER A 65 -14.92 5.49 -19.56
N PHE A 66 -16.22 5.67 -19.35
CA PHE A 66 -17.26 4.73 -19.79
C PHE A 66 -17.81 5.06 -21.20
N ASP A 67 -17.05 5.84 -22.00
CA ASP A 67 -17.45 6.24 -23.36
C ASP A 67 -17.48 5.06 -24.35
N THR A 68 -16.62 4.06 -24.14
CA THR A 68 -16.54 2.86 -24.98
C THR A 68 -16.49 1.62 -24.11
N VAL A 69 -16.96 0.48 -24.64
CA VAL A 69 -16.93 -0.80 -23.92
C VAL A 69 -15.52 -1.19 -23.52
N ALA A 70 -14.53 -1.04 -24.41
CA ALA A 70 -13.13 -1.38 -24.11
C ALA A 70 -12.55 -0.53 -22.97
N SER A 71 -12.74 0.80 -23.03
CA SER A 71 -12.32 1.71 -21.96
C SER A 71 -13.04 1.41 -20.65
N GLY A 72 -14.34 1.13 -20.69
CA GLY A 72 -15.12 0.76 -19.52
C GLY A 72 -14.64 -0.55 -18.88
N MET A 73 -14.27 -1.57 -19.68
CA MET A 73 -13.73 -2.81 -19.12
C MET A 73 -12.35 -2.61 -18.47
N LEU A 74 -11.52 -1.71 -19.00
CA LEU A 74 -10.25 -1.35 -18.36
C LEU A 74 -10.49 -0.67 -17.01
N VAL A 75 -11.39 0.30 -16.94
CA VAL A 75 -11.78 0.96 -15.68
C VAL A 75 -12.32 -0.06 -14.66
N LEU A 76 -13.20 -0.97 -15.09
CA LEU A 76 -13.75 -2.01 -14.21
C LEU A 76 -12.68 -3.00 -13.74
N PHE A 77 -11.66 -3.29 -14.56
CA PHE A 77 -10.52 -4.11 -14.20
C PHE A 77 -9.62 -3.43 -13.16
N GLU A 78 -9.33 -2.14 -13.31
CA GLU A 78 -8.57 -1.35 -12.33
C GLU A 78 -9.30 -1.27 -10.97
N ILE A 79 -10.62 -1.02 -10.98
CA ILE A 79 -11.43 -1.06 -9.76
C ILE A 79 -11.38 -2.46 -9.11
N ALA A 80 -11.42 -3.53 -9.90
CA ALA A 80 -11.30 -4.90 -9.37
C ALA A 80 -9.93 -5.17 -8.75
N ALA A 81 -8.86 -4.56 -9.28
CA ALA A 81 -7.51 -4.59 -8.73
C ALA A 81 -7.35 -3.72 -7.46
N SER A 82 -8.39 -2.95 -7.08
CA SER A 82 -8.37 -1.99 -5.97
C SER A 82 -7.37 -0.85 -6.15
N GLU A 83 -7.11 -0.47 -7.40
CA GLU A 83 -6.25 0.64 -7.77
C GLU A 83 -7.10 1.77 -8.38
N GLY A 84 -6.83 3.02 -8.01
CA GLY A 84 -7.49 4.20 -8.59
C GLY A 84 -9.02 4.30 -8.35
N TRP A 85 -9.64 3.34 -7.68
CA TRP A 85 -11.09 3.29 -7.48
C TRP A 85 -11.70 4.50 -6.77
N PRO A 86 -11.02 5.21 -5.83
CA PRO A 86 -11.60 6.42 -5.23
C PRO A 86 -11.75 7.55 -6.24
N ASP A 87 -10.79 7.71 -7.15
CA ASP A 87 -10.84 8.75 -8.19
C ASP A 87 -11.95 8.47 -9.20
N VAL A 88 -12.15 7.20 -9.56
CA VAL A 88 -13.29 6.79 -10.40
C VAL A 88 -14.60 6.96 -9.64
N LEU A 89 -14.63 6.67 -8.34
CA LEU A 89 -15.80 6.90 -7.48
C LEU A 89 -16.17 8.39 -7.48
N TYR A 90 -15.23 9.28 -7.20
CA TYR A 90 -15.51 10.73 -7.18
C TYR A 90 -15.94 11.24 -8.55
N THR A 91 -15.29 10.79 -9.62
CA THR A 91 -15.69 11.14 -11.00
C THR A 91 -17.10 10.63 -11.34
N ALA A 92 -17.44 9.41 -10.91
CA ALA A 92 -18.76 8.82 -11.12
C ALA A 92 -19.84 9.52 -10.27
N MET A 93 -19.50 9.95 -9.07
CA MET A 93 -20.36 10.75 -8.23
C MET A 93 -20.65 12.09 -8.92
N ASP A 94 -19.62 12.79 -9.39
CA ASP A 94 -19.72 14.13 -10.01
C ASP A 94 -20.25 14.14 -11.45
N THR A 95 -20.96 13.09 -11.87
CA THR A 95 -21.57 13.01 -13.21
C THR A 95 -23.00 13.57 -13.20
N ASP A 96 -23.28 14.50 -14.11
CA ASP A 96 -24.61 15.08 -14.35
C ASP A 96 -25.10 14.77 -15.78
N PRO A 97 -26.20 14.00 -15.95
CA PRO A 97 -26.75 13.67 -17.26
C PRO A 97 -27.41 14.86 -17.96
N GLU A 98 -27.89 15.85 -17.21
CA GLU A 98 -28.57 17.04 -17.71
C GLU A 98 -27.57 18.14 -18.07
N ARG A 99 -26.47 18.25 -17.31
CA ARG A 99 -25.40 19.23 -17.51
C ARG A 99 -24.08 18.58 -17.89
N ARG A 100 -24.03 18.05 -19.11
CA ARG A 100 -22.79 17.51 -19.69
C ARG A 100 -21.73 18.62 -19.78
N TYR A 101 -20.47 18.27 -19.51
CA TYR A 101 -19.35 19.23 -19.55
C TYR A 101 -19.52 20.38 -18.56
N MET A 102 -20.05 20.10 -17.37
CA MET A 102 -19.92 20.98 -16.21
C MET A 102 -19.44 20.09 -15.06
N GLN A 103 -18.39 20.49 -14.34
CA GLN A 103 -18.10 19.75 -13.10
C GLN A 103 -19.17 20.14 -12.07
N VAL A 104 -19.70 19.13 -11.38
CA VAL A 104 -20.78 19.31 -10.43
C VAL A 104 -20.30 20.11 -9.21
N ILE A 105 -21.20 20.93 -8.66
CA ILE A 105 -20.99 21.64 -7.40
C ILE A 105 -21.67 20.81 -6.32
N GLU A 106 -20.99 20.55 -5.19
CA GLU A 106 -21.42 19.65 -4.09
C GLU A 106 -22.91 19.76 -3.74
N GLU A 107 -23.50 20.95 -3.84
CA GLU A 107 -24.88 21.22 -3.42
C GLU A 107 -25.97 20.76 -4.41
N SER A 108 -25.62 20.42 -5.66
CA SER A 108 -26.60 20.13 -6.73
C SER A 108 -26.66 18.65 -7.15
N ASN A 109 -25.87 17.78 -6.53
CA ASN A 109 -25.65 16.44 -7.06
C ASN A 109 -26.67 15.40 -6.57
N GLN A 110 -27.84 15.35 -7.21
CA GLN A 110 -28.84 14.33 -6.91
C GLN A 110 -28.43 12.92 -7.40
N ASN A 111 -27.46 12.83 -8.32
CA ASN A 111 -27.07 11.58 -8.98
C ASN A 111 -25.82 10.93 -8.37
N GLY A 112 -25.14 11.61 -7.45
CA GLY A 112 -23.93 11.11 -6.81
C GLY A 112 -24.12 9.79 -6.09
N VAL A 113 -25.29 9.57 -5.48
CA VAL A 113 -25.64 8.30 -4.82
C VAL A 113 -25.71 7.14 -5.81
N ALA A 114 -26.20 7.37 -7.03
CA ALA A 114 -26.28 6.34 -8.07
C ALA A 114 -24.89 5.98 -8.61
N GLY A 115 -24.03 6.98 -8.85
CA GLY A 115 -22.63 6.78 -9.24
C GLY A 115 -21.84 6.01 -8.19
N ALA A 116 -21.99 6.40 -6.92
CA ALA A 116 -21.40 5.67 -5.79
C ALA A 116 -21.91 4.23 -5.68
N GLY A 117 -23.23 4.04 -5.84
CA GLY A 117 -23.85 2.71 -5.82
C GLY A 117 -23.28 1.77 -6.88
N LEU A 118 -23.02 2.27 -8.09
CA LEU A 118 -22.42 1.47 -9.17
C LEU A 118 -21.00 1.01 -8.80
N VAL A 119 -20.13 1.94 -8.41
CA VAL A 119 -18.72 1.62 -8.10
C VAL A 119 -18.63 0.71 -6.87
N ILE A 120 -19.39 1.01 -5.80
CA ILE A 120 -19.39 0.20 -4.57
C ILE A 120 -19.97 -1.19 -4.82
N SER A 121 -21.06 -1.31 -5.58
CA SER A 121 -21.63 -2.62 -5.91
C SER A 121 -20.68 -3.47 -6.77
N TRP A 122 -19.91 -2.86 -7.69
CA TRP A 122 -18.87 -3.55 -8.43
C TRP A 122 -17.71 -4.03 -7.53
N ILE A 123 -17.30 -3.23 -6.55
CA ILE A 123 -16.29 -3.64 -5.56
C ILE A 123 -16.77 -4.82 -4.71
N ILE A 124 -18.04 -4.83 -4.29
CA ILE A 124 -18.56 -5.90 -3.44
C ILE A 124 -18.83 -7.16 -4.25
N PHE A 125 -19.57 -7.07 -5.36
CA PHE A 125 -20.02 -8.23 -6.11
C PHE A 125 -19.08 -8.59 -7.26
N GLY A 126 -18.66 -7.61 -8.06
CA GLY A 126 -17.80 -7.82 -9.23
C GLY A 126 -16.45 -8.39 -8.84
N ARG A 127 -15.74 -7.73 -7.91
CA ARG A 127 -14.43 -8.20 -7.41
C ARG A 127 -14.54 -9.56 -6.72
N LEU A 128 -15.57 -9.77 -5.88
CA LEU A 128 -15.74 -11.02 -5.16
C LEU A 128 -15.92 -12.19 -6.13
N VAL A 129 -16.74 -12.03 -7.17
CA VAL A 129 -16.92 -13.05 -8.20
C VAL A 129 -15.61 -13.31 -8.95
N LEU A 130 -14.91 -12.26 -9.38
CA LEU A 130 -13.65 -12.39 -10.11
C LEU A 130 -12.58 -13.10 -9.29
N LEU A 131 -12.33 -12.67 -8.05
CA LEU A 131 -11.32 -13.28 -7.18
C LEU A 131 -11.68 -14.72 -6.82
N ASN A 132 -12.93 -14.99 -6.47
CA ASN A 132 -13.35 -16.34 -6.12
C ASN A 132 -13.27 -17.29 -7.32
N MET A 133 -13.61 -16.83 -8.52
CA MET A 133 -13.47 -17.62 -9.74
C MET A 133 -12.01 -17.94 -10.04
N VAL A 134 -11.11 -16.94 -9.96
CA VAL A 134 -9.68 -17.15 -10.22
C VAL A 134 -9.07 -18.10 -9.17
N VAL A 135 -9.35 -17.89 -7.89
CA VAL A 135 -8.87 -18.77 -6.82
C VAL A 135 -9.42 -20.19 -7.00
N ALA A 136 -10.71 -20.35 -7.33
CA ALA A 136 -11.29 -21.67 -7.58
C ALA A 136 -10.63 -22.38 -8.77
N LEU A 137 -10.39 -21.67 -9.88
CA LEU A 137 -9.71 -22.23 -11.05
C LEU A 137 -8.27 -22.66 -10.73
N VAL A 138 -7.53 -21.80 -10.02
CA VAL A 138 -6.16 -22.08 -9.62
C VAL A 138 -6.11 -23.28 -8.68
N LEU A 139 -6.96 -23.32 -7.65
CA LEU A 139 -7.04 -24.45 -6.72
C LEU A 139 -7.45 -25.75 -7.42
N TRP A 140 -8.35 -25.66 -8.40
CA TRP A 140 -8.75 -26.82 -9.19
C TRP A 140 -7.56 -27.40 -9.96
N GLU A 141 -6.76 -26.57 -10.63
CA GLU A 141 -5.57 -27.05 -11.35
C GLU A 141 -4.50 -27.58 -10.39
N TYR A 142 -4.26 -26.91 -9.25
CA TYR A 142 -3.34 -27.41 -8.22
C TYR A 142 -3.78 -28.78 -7.68
N SER A 143 -5.07 -28.98 -7.41
CA SER A 143 -5.61 -30.25 -6.92
C SER A 143 -5.41 -31.38 -7.95
N LYS A 144 -5.64 -31.06 -9.22
CA LYS A 144 -5.41 -31.99 -10.34
C LYS A 144 -3.93 -32.38 -10.44
N LEU A 145 -3.02 -31.41 -10.47
CA LEU A 145 -1.57 -31.65 -10.51
C LEU A 145 -1.09 -32.42 -9.27
N ALA A 146 -1.62 -32.12 -8.10
CA ALA A 146 -1.28 -32.84 -6.87
C ALA A 146 -1.68 -34.31 -6.92
N GLY A 147 -2.83 -34.63 -7.53
CA GLY A 147 -3.30 -36.02 -7.71
C GLY A 147 -2.52 -36.81 -8.76
N GLU A 148 -2.02 -36.15 -9.80
CA GLU A 148 -1.26 -36.79 -10.89
C GLU A 148 0.22 -36.97 -10.51
N GLU A 149 0.83 -36.01 -9.80
CA GLU A 149 2.28 -35.96 -9.57
C GLU A 149 2.69 -36.04 -8.09
N ASN A 150 1.77 -36.41 -7.18
CA ASN A 150 2.02 -36.58 -5.74
C ASN A 150 2.77 -35.39 -5.08
N GLY A 151 2.48 -34.17 -5.53
CA GLY A 151 3.13 -32.95 -5.03
C GLY A 151 4.54 -32.68 -5.56
N SER A 152 5.07 -33.50 -6.47
CA SER A 152 6.35 -33.25 -7.17
C SER A 152 6.22 -32.36 -8.40
N ALA A 153 5.00 -31.93 -8.75
CA ALA A 153 4.69 -31.14 -9.95
C ALA A 153 5.55 -29.89 -10.15
N PHE A 154 5.94 -29.25 -9.05
CA PHE A 154 6.73 -28.01 -9.06
C PHE A 154 8.20 -28.23 -8.69
N MET A 155 8.63 -29.49 -8.57
CA MET A 155 9.99 -29.85 -8.15
C MET A 155 10.71 -30.59 -9.28
N THR A 156 11.98 -30.27 -9.45
CA THR A 156 12.87 -31.13 -10.23
C THR A 156 13.09 -32.47 -9.52
N GLU A 157 13.55 -33.48 -10.26
CA GLU A 157 13.81 -34.81 -9.69
C GLU A 157 14.85 -34.75 -8.55
N GLU A 158 15.92 -33.95 -8.71
CA GLU A 158 16.93 -33.72 -7.67
C GLU A 158 16.34 -33.04 -6.42
N GLN A 159 15.51 -32.01 -6.60
CA GLN A 159 14.85 -31.33 -5.47
C GLN A 159 13.90 -32.27 -4.71
N THR A 160 13.18 -33.13 -5.43
CA THR A 160 12.30 -34.13 -4.82
C THR A 160 13.11 -35.12 -3.96
N GLN A 161 14.28 -35.54 -4.44
CA GLN A 161 15.19 -36.39 -3.65
C GLN A 161 15.70 -35.68 -2.40
N TRP A 162 16.05 -34.39 -2.50
CA TRP A 162 16.46 -33.57 -1.35
C TRP A 162 15.34 -33.42 -0.32
N VAL A 163 14.10 -33.17 -0.73
CA VAL A 163 12.96 -33.07 0.18
C VAL A 163 12.72 -34.40 0.90
N ARG A 164 12.77 -35.53 0.19
CA ARG A 164 12.68 -36.86 0.81
C ARG A 164 13.80 -37.11 1.83
N LEU A 165 15.02 -36.71 1.50
CA LEU A 165 16.14 -36.80 2.44
C LEU A 165 15.91 -35.94 3.67
N GLN A 166 15.42 -34.72 3.50
CA GLN A 166 15.10 -33.82 4.61
C GLN A 166 13.98 -34.36 5.50
N GLU A 167 12.91 -34.92 4.92
CA GLU A 167 11.84 -35.58 5.67
C GLU A 167 12.37 -36.76 6.50
N MET A 168 13.25 -37.57 5.92
CA MET A 168 13.91 -38.66 6.65
C MET A 168 14.78 -38.12 7.79
N VAL A 169 15.59 -37.08 7.54
CA VAL A 169 16.45 -36.48 8.57
C VAL A 169 15.63 -35.87 9.71
N LEU A 170 14.55 -35.17 9.41
CA LEU A 170 13.63 -34.61 10.41
C LEU A 170 12.91 -35.71 11.21
N GLY A 171 12.65 -36.86 10.59
CA GLY A 171 12.10 -38.04 11.25
C GLY A 171 13.08 -38.72 12.22
N ILE A 172 14.40 -38.50 12.05
CA ILE A 172 15.41 -39.02 12.97
C ILE A 172 15.47 -38.13 14.20
N ARG A 173 14.96 -38.62 15.33
CA ARG A 173 15.25 -38.02 16.65
C ARG A 173 16.66 -38.42 17.09
N THR A 174 17.68 -37.68 16.67
CA THR A 174 19.02 -37.81 17.26
C THR A 174 19.05 -37.08 18.61
N SER A 175 18.98 -37.83 19.71
CA SER A 175 19.35 -37.30 21.03
C SER A 175 20.83 -37.59 21.26
N LYS A 176 21.70 -36.61 21.03
CA LYS A 176 23.07 -36.70 21.57
C LYS A 176 22.98 -36.43 23.06
N GLU A 177 23.20 -37.47 23.87
CA GLU A 177 23.47 -37.27 25.29
C GLU A 177 24.84 -36.59 25.42
N LEU A 178 24.84 -35.38 25.98
CA LEU A 178 26.07 -34.64 26.21
C LEU A 178 26.88 -35.35 27.30
N VAL A 179 28.14 -35.68 27.01
CA VAL A 179 29.01 -36.39 27.96
C VAL A 179 29.56 -35.39 28.98
N ARG A 180 29.27 -35.62 30.26
CA ARG A 180 29.78 -34.80 31.37
C ARG A 180 31.31 -34.87 31.46
N PRO A 181 32.04 -33.75 31.57
CA PRO A 181 33.50 -33.74 31.65
C PRO A 181 34.01 -34.33 32.99
N SER A 182 35.18 -34.98 32.96
CA SER A 182 35.74 -35.75 34.09
C SER A 182 36.16 -34.92 35.32
N SER A 183 36.43 -33.62 35.17
CA SER A 183 36.89 -32.78 36.29
C SER A 183 35.72 -32.10 37.00
N GLU A 184 35.67 -32.19 38.33
CA GLU A 184 34.58 -31.68 39.20
C GLU A 184 34.20 -30.20 38.94
N TRP A 185 35.16 -29.31 38.71
CA TRP A 185 34.86 -27.89 38.48
C TRP A 185 34.23 -27.63 37.10
N ARG A 186 34.64 -28.38 36.06
CA ARG A 186 34.00 -28.33 34.73
C ARG A 186 32.64 -29.00 34.75
N GLY A 187 32.46 -30.04 35.56
CA GLY A 187 31.17 -30.71 35.76
C GLY A 187 30.13 -29.75 36.34
N LYS A 188 30.48 -28.97 37.37
CA LYS A 188 29.57 -27.97 37.96
C LYS A 188 29.16 -26.87 36.99
N LEU A 189 30.07 -26.40 36.13
CA LEU A 189 29.75 -25.40 35.09
C LEU A 189 28.85 -26.00 34.01
N PHE A 190 29.12 -27.24 33.60
CA PHE A 190 28.29 -27.99 32.68
C PHE A 190 26.87 -28.19 33.22
N ASP A 191 26.75 -28.57 34.50
CA ASP A 191 25.45 -28.75 35.17
C ASP A 191 24.67 -27.41 35.28
N LEU A 192 25.37 -26.27 35.40
CA LEU A 192 24.76 -24.92 35.41
C LEU A 192 24.24 -24.49 34.03
N VAL A 193 25.04 -24.68 32.98
CA VAL A 193 24.69 -24.28 31.60
C VAL A 193 23.59 -25.18 31.02
N GLN A 194 23.56 -26.45 31.41
CA GLN A 194 22.55 -27.42 30.96
C GLN A 194 21.19 -27.29 31.68
N ASP A 195 21.11 -26.50 32.77
CA ASP A 195 19.86 -26.32 33.51
C ASP A 195 18.88 -25.41 32.74
N LYS A 196 17.60 -25.80 32.71
CA LYS A 196 16.52 -25.04 32.05
C LYS A 196 16.39 -23.61 32.59
N ARG A 197 16.78 -23.39 33.86
CA ARG A 197 16.74 -22.06 34.49
C ARG A 197 17.68 -21.08 33.81
N PHE A 198 18.86 -21.56 33.40
CA PHE A 198 19.84 -20.75 32.67
C PHE A 198 19.34 -20.43 31.25
N GLU A 199 18.72 -21.40 30.58
CA GLU A 199 18.07 -21.18 29.27
C GLU A 199 17.02 -20.07 29.33
N TYR A 200 16.12 -20.10 30.32
CA TYR A 200 15.14 -19.03 30.51
C TYR A 200 15.77 -17.69 30.88
N SER A 201 16.91 -17.66 31.59
CA SER A 201 17.58 -16.39 31.90
C SER A 201 18.20 -15.75 30.67
N VAL A 202 18.82 -16.54 29.79
CA VAL A 202 19.35 -16.05 28.50
C VAL A 202 18.19 -15.55 27.61
N LEU A 203 17.08 -16.30 27.53
CA LEU A 203 15.89 -15.87 26.78
C LEU A 203 15.33 -14.53 27.29
N CYS A 204 15.28 -14.34 28.61
CA CYS A 204 14.86 -13.09 29.22
C CYS A 204 15.77 -11.92 28.82
N VAL A 205 17.09 -12.13 28.81
CA VAL A 205 18.08 -11.11 28.38
C VAL A 205 17.89 -10.74 26.90
N ILE A 206 17.61 -11.71 26.02
CA ILE A 206 17.30 -11.45 24.60
C ILE A 206 16.04 -10.59 24.46
N MET A 207 14.97 -10.91 25.20
CA MET A 207 13.73 -10.13 25.19
C MET A 207 13.94 -8.71 25.70
N LEU A 208 14.73 -8.53 26.76
CA LEU A 208 15.07 -7.22 27.29
C LEU A 208 15.89 -6.40 26.29
N ASN A 209 16.87 -7.00 25.62
CA ASN A 209 17.66 -6.33 24.58
C ASN A 209 16.79 -5.91 23.38
N MET A 210 15.88 -6.79 22.91
CA MET A 210 14.92 -6.46 21.86
C MET A 210 14.02 -5.30 22.27
N GLY A 211 13.57 -5.27 23.52
CA GLY A 211 12.82 -4.14 24.09
C GLY A 211 13.64 -2.85 24.10
N THR A 212 14.92 -2.89 24.46
CA THR A 212 15.78 -1.70 24.43
C THR A 212 16.03 -1.17 23.03
N MET A 213 16.23 -2.04 22.05
CA MET A 213 16.39 -1.62 20.65
C MET A 213 15.09 -1.05 20.08
N ALA A 214 13.93 -1.56 20.48
CA ALA A 214 12.63 -1.02 20.08
C ALA A 214 12.34 0.38 20.65
N MET A 215 13.00 0.77 21.75
CA MET A 215 12.87 2.11 22.32
C MET A 215 13.69 3.17 21.57
N PHE A 216 14.51 2.80 20.59
CA PHE A 216 15.29 3.76 19.81
C PHE A 216 14.38 4.74 19.05
N ILE A 217 14.63 6.05 19.21
CA ILE A 217 13.91 7.14 18.54
C ILE A 217 14.88 7.87 17.60
N TYR A 218 14.46 8.07 16.35
CA TYR A 218 15.20 8.89 15.38
C TYR A 218 14.92 10.37 15.62
N ASP A 219 15.98 11.17 15.77
CA ASP A 219 15.97 12.63 16.04
C ASP A 219 14.97 13.08 17.13
N PRO A 220 15.18 12.66 18.39
CA PRO A 220 14.38 13.15 19.51
C PRO A 220 14.61 14.66 19.74
N SER A 221 13.55 15.42 20.04
CA SER A 221 13.61 16.90 20.17
C SER A 221 13.32 17.44 21.59
N TRP A 222 13.21 16.55 22.59
CA TRP A 222 12.94 16.89 24.00
C TRP A 222 14.21 17.25 24.80
N ASP A 223 14.07 17.96 25.92
CA ASP A 223 15.18 18.28 26.81
C ASP A 223 15.58 17.03 27.62
N GLY A 224 16.81 16.52 27.43
CA GLY A 224 17.29 15.26 28.05
C GLY A 224 17.83 14.17 27.11
N ILE A 225 17.95 14.44 25.80
CA ILE A 225 18.40 13.48 24.76
C ILE A 225 19.77 12.88 25.09
N GLU A 226 20.70 13.70 25.58
CA GLU A 226 22.07 13.27 25.87
C GLU A 226 22.11 12.25 27.02
N ALA A 227 21.26 12.42 28.04
CA ALA A 227 21.15 11.45 29.13
C ALA A 227 20.49 10.15 28.65
N TYR A 228 19.43 10.27 27.85
CA TYR A 228 18.71 9.12 27.28
C TYR A 228 19.61 8.26 26.36
N SER A 229 20.36 8.90 25.44
CA SER A 229 21.26 8.20 24.52
C SER A 229 22.44 7.55 25.25
N LYS A 230 22.97 8.17 26.31
CA LYS A 230 23.98 7.57 27.19
C LYS A 230 23.46 6.34 27.91
N VAL A 231 22.25 6.38 28.45
CA VAL A 231 21.61 5.23 29.13
C VAL A 231 21.38 4.08 28.15
N LEU A 232 20.86 4.36 26.96
CA LEU A 232 20.65 3.33 25.93
C LEU A 232 21.97 2.72 25.45
N SER A 233 23.01 3.54 25.28
CA SER A 233 24.35 3.06 24.93
C SER A 233 24.97 2.21 26.04
N ALA A 234 24.74 2.56 27.31
CA ALA A 234 25.19 1.77 28.45
C ALA A 234 24.49 0.40 28.48
N PHE A 235 23.18 0.34 28.23
CA PHE A 235 22.46 -0.93 28.11
C PHE A 235 23.02 -1.81 26.99
N ASN A 236 23.29 -1.25 25.82
CA ASN A 236 23.89 -1.99 24.69
C ASN A 236 25.25 -2.59 25.04
N ILE A 237 26.11 -1.84 25.75
CA ILE A 237 27.41 -2.35 26.21
C ILE A 237 27.23 -3.47 27.24
N VAL A 238 26.29 -3.31 28.18
CA VAL A 238 25.98 -4.35 29.18
C VAL A 238 25.50 -5.64 28.51
N PHE A 239 24.58 -5.56 27.53
CA PHE A 239 24.12 -6.73 26.79
C PHE A 239 25.25 -7.39 25.99
N MET A 240 26.09 -6.60 25.32
CA MET A 240 27.28 -7.12 24.63
C MET A 240 28.19 -7.92 25.57
N MET A 241 28.46 -7.39 26.78
CA MET A 241 29.27 -8.09 27.78
C MET A 241 28.61 -9.39 28.26
N LEU A 242 27.29 -9.39 28.46
CA LEU A 242 26.55 -10.59 28.84
C LEU A 242 26.62 -11.67 27.77
N TYR A 243 26.47 -11.31 26.49
CA TYR A 243 26.63 -12.27 25.38
C TYR A 243 28.06 -12.77 25.25
N LEU A 244 29.06 -11.92 25.51
CA LEU A 244 30.46 -12.33 25.46
C LEU A 244 30.85 -13.28 26.61
N ILE A 245 30.17 -13.19 27.76
CA ILE A 245 30.35 -14.10 28.89
C ILE A 245 29.59 -15.41 28.68
N GLU A 246 28.45 -15.37 27.99
CA GLU A 246 27.64 -16.55 27.70
C GLU A 246 28.23 -17.42 26.59
N ALA A 247 28.81 -16.79 25.56
CA ALA A 247 29.49 -17.45 24.44
C ALA A 247 30.76 -18.20 24.84
#